data_AF-A0A4Q5TCN2-F1
#
_entry.id   AF-A0A4Q5TCN2-F1
#
_cell.length_a   1.000
_cell.length_b   1.000
_cell.length_c   1.000
_cell.angle_alpha   90.00
_cell.angle_beta   90.00
_cell.angle_gamma   90.00
#
_symmetry.space_group_name_H-M   'P 1'
#
loop_
_entity.id
_entity.type
_entity.pdbx_description
1 polymer ?
#
loop_
_entity_poly.entity_id
_entity_poly.type
_entity_poly.pdbx_seq_one_letter_code
_entity_poly.pdbx_strand_id
1 'polypeptide(L)' 'MRCIHHHSTDPYFNIATDEYIFRHIEEDCFMLWQNDNAIIVGKHQNTFSEINYDYVK' A
#
# COMPACT_ATOMS: atom_id res chain seq x y z
N MET A 1 -8.27 -18.69 8.58
CA MET A 1 -8.12 -17.75 7.46
C MET A 1 -9.15 -16.64 7.59
N ARG A 2 -8.71 -15.41 7.80
CA ARG A 2 -9.53 -14.21 7.93
C ARG A 2 -9.59 -13.46 6.61
N CYS A 3 -10.79 -13.06 6.21
CA CYS A 3 -11.00 -12.25 5.01
C CYS A 3 -11.35 -10.81 5.41
N ILE A 4 -10.62 -9.84 4.89
CA ILE A 4 -10.80 -8.41 5.18
C ILE A 4 -11.11 -7.68 3.87
N HIS A 5 -12.19 -6.92 3.87
CA HIS A 5 -12.48 -5.97 2.80
C HIS A 5 -12.27 -4.55 3.34
N HIS A 6 -11.19 -3.92 2.90
CA HIS A 6 -10.79 -2.61 3.37
C HIS A 6 -11.19 -1.53 2.35
N HIS A 7 -11.95 -0.54 2.81
CA HIS A 7 -12.62 0.43 1.94
C HIS A 7 -11.88 1.76 1.76
N SER A 8 -10.78 2.00 2.48
CA SER A 8 -10.01 3.23 2.25
C SER A 8 -9.34 3.17 0.89
N THR A 9 -9.29 4.33 0.22
CA THR A 9 -8.50 4.52 -0.98
C THR A 9 -7.23 5.33 -0.73
N ASP A 10 -7.01 5.82 0.49
CA ASP A 10 -5.80 6.56 0.86
C ASP A 10 -4.57 5.65 0.83
N PRO A 11 -3.60 5.87 -0.09
CA PRO A 11 -2.42 5.04 -0.22
C PRO A 11 -1.55 5.00 1.04
N TYR A 12 -1.48 6.09 1.80
CA TYR A 12 -0.69 6.14 3.03
C TYR A 12 -1.28 5.22 4.10
N PHE A 13 -2.60 5.32 4.29
CA PHE A 13 -3.32 4.47 5.23
C PHE A 13 -3.28 2.99 4.82
N ASN A 14 -3.43 2.70 3.53
CA ASN A 14 -3.43 1.35 3.01
C ASN A 14 -2.11 0.63 3.25
N ILE A 15 -0.98 1.27 2.94
CA ILE A 15 0.36 0.67 3.15
C ILE A 15 0.63 0.48 4.66
N ALA A 16 0.23 1.44 5.50
CA ALA A 16 0.36 1.31 6.94
C ALA A 16 -0.49 0.14 7.50
N THR A 17 -1.69 -0.05 6.95
CA THR A 17 -2.58 -1.15 7.31
C THR A 17 -2.01 -2.50 6.87
N ASP A 18 -1.46 -2.58 5.66
CA ASP A 18 -0.82 -3.77 5.13
C ASP A 18 0.37 -4.21 6.01
N GLU A 19 1.25 -3.27 6.39
CA GLU A 19 2.35 -3.55 7.32
C GLU A 19 1.86 -3.94 8.72
N TYR A 20 0.83 -3.28 9.24
CA TYR A 20 0.26 -3.61 10.55
C TYR A 20 -0.28 -5.04 10.57
N ILE A 21 -1.07 -5.42 9.56
CA ILE A 21 -1.63 -6.76 9.41
C ILE A 21 -0.50 -7.79 9.33
N PHE A 22 0.49 -7.54 8.47
CA PHE A 22 1.62 -8.45 8.31
C PHE A 22 2.42 -8.67 9.61
N ARG A 23 2.55 -7.64 10.45
CA ARG A 23 3.34 -7.70 11.68
C ARG A 23 2.59 -8.21 12.91
N HIS A 24 1.27 -8.06 12.95
CA HIS A 24 0.49 -8.26 14.19
C HIS A 24 -0.64 -9.28 14.07
N ILE A 25 -1.02 -9.70 12.86
CA ILE A 25 -2.04 -10.75 12.68
C ILE A 25 -1.32 -12.09 12.46
N GLU A 26 -1.51 -13.02 13.39
CA GLU A 26 -0.89 -14.36 13.37
C GLU A 26 -1.70 -15.39 12.57
N GLU A 27 -2.98 -15.13 12.32
CA GLU A 27 -3.84 -15.99 11.51
C GLU A 27 -3.64 -15.73 10.01
N ASP A 28 -3.78 -16.78 9.18
CA ASP A 28 -3.79 -16.60 7.72
C ASP A 28 -4.80 -15.52 7.33
N CYS A 29 -4.36 -14.53 6.56
CA CYS A 29 -5.17 -13.37 6.21
C CYS A 29 -5.22 -13.16 4.69
N PHE A 30 -6.40 -12.85 4.19
CA PHE A 30 -6.64 -12.40 2.83
C PHE A 30 -7.33 -11.04 2.87
N MET A 31 -6.68 -10.00 2.33
CA MET A 31 -7.21 -8.65 2.33
C MET A 31 -7.32 -8.11 0.90
N LEU A 32 -8.47 -7.49 0.60
CA LEU A 32 -8.70 -6.72 -0.62
C LEU A 32 -8.82 -5.23 -0.27
N TRP A 33 -8.13 -4.41 -1.04
CA TRP A 33 -8.09 -2.95 -0.92
C TRP A 33 -7.69 -2.33 -2.26
N GLN A 34 -7.89 -1.02 -2.40
CA GLN A 34 -7.58 -0.26 -3.60
C GLN A 34 -6.94 1.07 -3.21
N ASN A 35 -5.96 1.54 -3.98
CA ASN A 35 -5.46 2.90 -3.88
C ASN A 35 -6.20 3.85 -4.81
N ASP A 36 -6.34 5.10 -4.40
CA ASP A 36 -6.52 6.23 -5.30
C ASP A 36 -5.23 6.49 -6.10
N ASN A 37 -5.20 7.51 -6.96
CA ASN A 37 -4.07 7.82 -7.85
C ASN A 37 -2.72 7.92 -7.10
N ALA A 38 -1.89 6.89 -7.24
CA ALA A 38 -0.65 6.75 -6.49
C ALA A 38 0.41 5.97 -7.28
N ILE A 39 1.68 6.33 -7.08
CA ILE A 39 2.83 5.56 -7.53
C ILE A 39 3.48 4.91 -6.31
N ILE A 40 3.47 3.58 -6.27
CA ILE A 40 4.12 2.81 -5.20
C ILE A 40 5.53 2.45 -5.63
N VAL A 41 6.52 2.89 -4.87
CA VAL A 41 7.94 2.68 -5.17
C VAL A 41 8.50 1.61 -4.25
N GLY A 42 9.25 0.66 -4.80
CA GLY A 42 9.90 -0.40 -4.03
C GLY A 42 10.96 0.15 -3.08
N LYS A 43 11.12 -0.48 -1.91
CA LYS A 43 12.01 -0.05 -0.81
C LYS A 43 13.46 0.27 -1.22
N HIS A 44 13.94 -0.30 -2.33
CA HIS A 44 15.32 -0.16 -2.81
C HIS A 44 15.43 0.54 -4.18
N GLN A 45 14.35 1.10 -4.70
CA GLN A 45 14.38 1.90 -5.94
C GLN A 45 14.72 3.36 -5.63
N ASN A 46 15.30 4.06 -6.63
CA ASN A 46 15.50 5.50 -6.56
C ASN A 46 14.23 6.20 -7.08
N THR A 47 13.40 6.74 -6.18
CA THR A 47 12.14 7.37 -6.56
C THR A 47 12.27 8.42 -7.67
N PHE A 48 13.32 9.24 -7.66
CA PHE A 48 13.51 10.30 -8.67
C PHE A 48 13.83 9.75 -10.07
N SER A 49 14.30 8.50 -10.20
CA SER A 49 14.48 7.87 -11.53
C SER A 49 13.22 7.18 -12.04
N GLU A 50 12.30 6.81 -11.16
CA GLU A 50 11.10 6.04 -11.52
C GLU A 50 9.89 6.91 -11.85
N ILE A 51 9.87 8.16 -11.37
CA ILE A 51 8.73 9.06 -11.54
C ILE A 51 9.03 10.19 -12.51
N ASN A 52 8.00 10.60 -13.26
CA ASN A 52 8.01 11.89 -13.92
C ASN A 52 7.67 12.97 -12.87
N TYR A 53 8.70 13.56 -12.27
CA TYR A 53 8.55 14.51 -11.16
C TYR A 53 7.68 15.73 -11.52
N ASP A 54 7.81 16.24 -12.75
CA ASP A 54 7.05 17.42 -13.17
C ASP A 54 5.56 17.11 -13.38
N TYR A 55 5.22 15.86 -13.70
CA TYR A 55 3.83 15.42 -13.90
C TYR A 55 3.11 15.10 -12.59
N VAL A 56 3.83 14.55 -11.61
CA VAL A 56 3.24 14.02 -10.36
C VAL A 56 3.21 15.02 -9.21
N LYS A 57 3.71 16.24 -9.45
CA LYS A 57 3.75 17.33 -8.47
C LYS A 57 2.37 17.91 -8.18
#